data_AF-A0A924BYY2-F1
#
_entry.id   AF-A0A924BYY2-F1
#
_cell.length_a   1.000
_cell.length_b   1.000
_cell.length_c   1.000
_cell.angle_alpha   90.00
_cell.angle_beta   90.00
_cell.angle_gamma   90.00
#
_symmetry.space_group_name_H-M   'P 1'
#
loop_
_entity.id
_entity.type
_entity.pdbx_description
1 polymer ?
#
loop_
_entity_poly.entity_id
_entity_poly.type
_entity_poly.pdbx_seq_one_letter_code
_entity_poly.pdbx_strand_id
1 'polypeptide(L)'
;IGLDKQNFTSAFTYNWTPKRNINFRFDLFNIQFVKNVNRSNYFNIYRSSYNALSTLSKLYPTNPAFYDIDSGELNIEFGTNGFLNAVLGPNPTLFPTEVDLKIIRSINERKARLTENNLIFASSISLSKTSREGLFDENFYTFKTKIESAGNVLSLFARAAKELKNQSGASTIFEVEYSQYIKTEFEYVKHWDLSNKKVFAVRSFTGIAIPYGNSRNVPFSRSYFAGGSNDNRAWQPYTLGPGSSGGINDFNEANLKIALNAEFRFNIVGKINGGLFADAGNIWNVLDNVTDQSYKFKGIQSLQEIAIGTGFGLRYDQGLFVIRLDLGFKTFNPAKADGEKWGKEFSFTQSVINIGINYPF
;
A
#
# COMPACT_ATOMS: atom_id res chain seq x y z
N ILE A 1 -21.86 -6.98 14.60
CA ILE A 1 -22.81 -6.29 13.70
C ILE A 1 -22.14 -6.12 12.35
N GLY A 2 -22.50 -6.92 11.36
CA GLY A 2 -21.78 -7.02 10.09
C GLY A 2 -21.23 -8.44 9.87
N LEU A 3 -20.07 -8.55 9.21
CA LEU A 3 -19.38 -9.80 8.86
C LEU A 3 -18.94 -10.69 10.05
N ASP A 4 -19.32 -10.34 11.28
CA ASP A 4 -18.90 -10.93 12.55
C ASP A 4 -17.38 -11.16 12.65
N LYS A 5 -16.68 -10.18 13.22
CA LYS A 5 -15.22 -10.13 13.27
C LYS A 5 -14.71 -10.45 14.67
N GLN A 6 -13.88 -11.49 14.79
CA GLN A 6 -13.05 -11.74 15.96
C GLN A 6 -11.68 -11.10 15.72
N ASN A 7 -11.25 -10.23 16.63
CA ASN A 7 -9.96 -9.57 16.57
C ASN A 7 -9.18 -9.74 17.88
N PHE A 8 -7.87 -9.89 17.76
CA PHE A 8 -6.97 -9.85 18.90
C PHE A 8 -5.65 -9.22 18.45
N THR A 9 -5.19 -8.24 19.23
CA THR A 9 -3.90 -7.59 19.00
C THR A 9 -3.14 -7.51 20.30
N SER A 10 -1.87 -7.90 20.28
CA SER A 10 -1.00 -7.82 21.46
C SER A 10 0.43 -7.54 21.03
N ALA A 11 1.14 -6.71 21.80
CA ALA A 11 2.52 -6.40 21.51
C ALA A 11 3.32 -6.26 22.80
N PHE A 12 4.58 -6.71 22.76
CA PHE A 12 5.57 -6.45 23.79
C PHE A 12 6.78 -5.79 23.16
N THR A 13 7.09 -4.57 23.59
CA THR A 13 8.12 -3.72 23.00
C THR A 13 9.10 -3.27 24.05
N TYR A 14 10.39 -3.38 23.75
CA TYR A 14 11.47 -2.82 24.53
C TYR A 14 12.13 -1.66 23.75
N ASN A 15 12.11 -0.47 24.32
CA ASN A 15 12.76 0.71 23.76
C ASN A 15 14.00 1.04 24.58
N TRP A 16 15.13 1.22 23.90
CA TRP A 16 16.42 1.51 24.51
C TRP A 16 17.13 2.63 23.77
N THR A 17 17.51 3.67 24.52
CA THR A 17 18.21 4.85 23.98
C THR A 17 19.62 4.90 24.59
N PRO A 18 20.57 4.09 24.07
CA PRO A 18 21.90 3.96 24.68
C PRO A 18 22.72 5.25 24.69
N LYS A 19 22.49 6.13 23.70
CA LYS A 19 23.16 7.41 23.54
C LYS A 19 22.13 8.43 23.05
N ARG A 20 22.40 9.71 23.32
CA ARG A 20 21.63 10.81 22.72
C ARG A 20 21.56 10.59 21.20
N ASN A 21 20.36 10.68 20.65
CA ASN A 21 20.04 10.55 19.23
C ASN A 21 20.22 9.15 18.60
N ILE A 22 20.42 8.09 19.39
CA ILE A 22 20.36 6.69 18.93
C ILE A 22 19.26 5.98 19.70
N ASN A 23 18.24 5.50 18.99
CA ASN A 23 17.15 4.72 19.55
C ASN A 23 17.12 3.32 18.95
N PHE A 24 17.04 2.32 19.82
CA PHE A 24 16.87 0.93 19.49
C PHE A 24 15.51 0.47 20.00
N ARG A 25 14.73 -0.17 19.14
CA ARG A 25 13.42 -0.71 19.48
C ARG A 25 13.38 -2.18 19.11
N PHE A 26 13.07 -3.02 20.08
CA PHE A 26 12.86 -4.45 19.89
C PHE A 26 11.42 -4.80 20.21
N ASP A 27 10.67 -5.15 19.17
CA ASP A 27 9.33 -5.73 19.32
C ASP A 27 9.52 -7.26 19.46
N LEU A 28 9.48 -7.77 20.69
CA LEU A 28 9.64 -9.20 20.97
C LEU A 28 8.52 -10.00 20.28
N PHE A 29 7.29 -9.51 20.42
CA PHE A 29 6.16 -9.98 19.63
C PHE A 29 5.21 -8.83 19.31
N ASN A 30 4.60 -8.91 18.13
CA ASN A 30 3.50 -8.10 17.65
C ASN A 30 2.53 -9.06 16.94
N ILE A 31 1.43 -9.34 17.63
CA ILE A 31 0.42 -10.31 17.24
C ILE A 31 -0.78 -9.54 16.68
N GLN A 32 -1.22 -9.93 15.50
CA GLN A 32 -2.45 -9.47 14.89
C GLN A 32 -3.24 -10.70 14.42
N PHE A 33 -4.38 -10.94 15.05
CA PHE A 33 -5.34 -11.97 14.67
C PHE A 33 -6.64 -11.30 14.23
N VAL A 34 -7.11 -11.69 13.05
CA VAL A 34 -8.38 -11.25 12.47
C VAL A 34 -9.05 -12.46 11.83
N LYS A 35 -10.25 -12.80 12.29
CA LYS A 35 -11.10 -13.84 11.72
C LYS A 35 -12.50 -13.27 11.46
N ASN A 36 -12.89 -13.24 10.19
CA ASN A 36 -14.25 -12.93 9.76
C ASN A 36 -15.06 -14.23 9.73
N VAL A 37 -16.13 -14.30 10.53
CA VAL A 37 -16.95 -15.50 10.75
C VAL A 37 -18.09 -15.57 9.74
N ASN A 38 -18.64 -14.43 9.34
CA ASN A 38 -19.82 -14.35 8.47
C ASN A 38 -19.49 -13.62 7.15
N ARG A 39 -18.48 -14.14 6.42
CA ARG A 39 -18.01 -13.55 5.14
C ARG A 39 -19.08 -13.51 4.05
N SER A 40 -19.97 -14.50 4.04
CA SER A 40 -21.11 -14.61 3.12
C SER A 40 -22.16 -13.51 3.30
N ASN A 41 -22.10 -12.76 4.40
CA ASN A 41 -23.02 -11.65 4.64
C ASN A 41 -22.56 -10.34 4.00
N TYR A 42 -21.46 -10.33 3.23
CA TYR A 42 -20.87 -9.10 2.69
C TYR A 42 -21.88 -8.25 1.91
N PHE A 43 -22.56 -8.83 0.93
CA PHE A 43 -23.49 -8.06 0.08
C PHE A 43 -24.80 -7.69 0.77
N ASN A 44 -25.16 -8.35 1.88
CA ASN A 44 -26.27 -7.90 2.73
C ASN A 44 -25.92 -6.61 3.49
N ILE A 45 -24.65 -6.47 3.91
CA ILE A 45 -24.19 -5.30 4.67
C ILE A 45 -23.79 -4.15 3.73
N TYR A 46 -23.01 -4.43 2.70
CA TYR A 46 -22.51 -3.44 1.75
C TYR A 46 -23.47 -3.28 0.56
N ARG A 47 -24.69 -2.80 0.84
CA ARG A 47 -25.77 -2.67 -0.15
C ARG A 47 -25.43 -1.78 -1.35
N SER A 48 -24.60 -0.75 -1.17
CA SER A 48 -24.14 0.08 -2.30
C SER A 48 -23.32 -0.72 -3.31
N SER A 49 -22.37 -1.55 -2.84
CA SER A 49 -21.59 -2.45 -3.70
C SER A 49 -22.47 -3.51 -4.36
N TYR A 50 -23.42 -4.08 -3.60
CA TYR A 50 -24.38 -5.05 -4.13
C TYR A 50 -25.25 -4.44 -5.26
N ASN A 51 -25.89 -3.31 -5.00
CA ASN A 51 -26.76 -2.64 -5.96
C ASN A 51 -26.00 -2.26 -7.23
N ALA A 52 -24.77 -1.75 -7.10
CA ALA A 52 -23.93 -1.44 -8.25
C ALA A 52 -23.60 -2.68 -9.07
N LEU A 53 -23.21 -3.78 -8.41
CA LEU A 53 -22.89 -5.04 -9.09
C LEU A 53 -24.10 -5.64 -9.80
N SER A 54 -25.27 -5.61 -9.16
CA SER A 54 -26.52 -6.15 -9.70
C SER A 54 -27.05 -5.31 -10.87
N THR A 55 -26.91 -3.98 -10.82
CA THR A 55 -27.23 -3.11 -11.97
C THR A 55 -26.32 -3.40 -13.15
N LEU A 56 -25.01 -3.56 -12.92
CA LEU A 56 -24.05 -3.87 -13.98
C LEU A 56 -24.29 -5.24 -14.59
N SER A 57 -24.63 -6.25 -13.79
CA SER A 57 -24.83 -7.62 -14.30
C SER A 57 -25.96 -7.71 -15.32
N LYS A 58 -27.00 -6.86 -15.19
CA LYS A 58 -28.12 -6.77 -16.13
C LYS A 58 -27.74 -6.22 -17.51
N LEU A 59 -26.59 -5.55 -17.63
CA LEU A 59 -26.10 -5.02 -18.91
C LEU A 59 -25.39 -6.08 -19.76
N TYR A 60 -25.06 -7.24 -19.17
CA TYR A 60 -24.26 -8.27 -19.82
C TYR A 60 -25.02 -9.62 -19.85
N PRO A 61 -24.88 -10.41 -20.93
CA PRO A 61 -25.57 -11.69 -21.07
C PRO A 61 -25.01 -12.72 -20.09
N THR A 62 -25.63 -12.78 -18.92
CA THR A 62 -25.19 -13.56 -17.76
C THR A 62 -26.07 -14.79 -17.58
N ASN A 63 -25.60 -15.79 -16.81
CA ASN A 63 -26.39 -16.99 -16.54
C ASN A 63 -27.70 -16.59 -15.80
N PRO A 64 -28.90 -16.90 -16.34
CA PRO A 64 -30.16 -16.56 -15.71
C PRO A 64 -30.32 -17.13 -14.29
N ALA A 65 -29.65 -18.25 -13.99
CA ALA A 65 -29.67 -18.85 -12.65
C ALA A 65 -29.02 -17.96 -11.56
N PHE A 66 -28.26 -16.93 -11.95
CA PHE A 66 -27.69 -15.99 -10.99
C PHE A 66 -28.72 -15.02 -10.44
N TYR A 67 -29.89 -14.92 -11.04
CA TYR A 67 -30.91 -13.96 -10.65
C TYR A 67 -32.01 -14.61 -9.83
N ASP A 68 -32.51 -13.85 -8.87
CA ASP A 68 -33.75 -14.16 -8.17
C ASP A 68 -34.93 -13.90 -9.11
N ILE A 69 -35.84 -14.88 -9.20
CA ILE A 69 -36.93 -14.88 -10.20
C ILE A 69 -37.93 -13.74 -9.93
N ASP A 70 -38.14 -13.39 -8.65
CA ASP A 70 -39.16 -12.44 -8.25
C ASP A 70 -38.66 -10.99 -8.32
N SER A 71 -37.42 -10.74 -7.89
CA SER A 71 -36.83 -9.40 -7.86
C SER A 71 -36.05 -9.04 -9.13
N GLY A 72 -35.61 -10.03 -9.92
CA GLY A 72 -34.71 -9.83 -11.05
C GLY A 72 -33.32 -9.31 -10.65
N GLU A 73 -32.97 -9.37 -9.36
CA GLU A 73 -31.67 -8.98 -8.82
C GLU A 73 -30.76 -10.20 -8.68
N LEU A 74 -29.44 -9.99 -8.58
CA LEU A 74 -28.51 -11.09 -8.34
C LEU A 74 -28.77 -11.76 -6.98
N ASN A 75 -28.86 -13.09 -6.98
CA ASN A 75 -28.83 -13.88 -5.74
C ASN A 75 -27.57 -13.53 -4.94
N ILE A 76 -27.76 -13.16 -3.66
CA ILE A 76 -26.65 -12.86 -2.77
C ILE A 76 -25.81 -14.12 -2.56
N GLU A 77 -24.49 -13.94 -2.55
CA GLU A 77 -23.48 -15.00 -2.61
C GLU A 77 -23.47 -15.79 -3.91
N PHE A 78 -24.49 -16.59 -4.23
CA PHE A 78 -24.45 -17.45 -5.41
C PHE A 78 -24.36 -16.66 -6.71
N GLY A 79 -25.32 -15.76 -6.96
CA GLY A 79 -25.38 -14.95 -8.18
C GLY A 79 -24.27 -13.91 -8.24
N THR A 80 -24.02 -13.23 -7.11
CA THR A 80 -22.93 -12.23 -7.02
C THR A 80 -21.55 -12.84 -7.27
N ASN A 81 -21.18 -13.96 -6.62
CA ASN A 81 -19.89 -14.61 -6.85
C ASN A 81 -19.85 -15.26 -8.24
N GLY A 82 -20.97 -15.79 -8.73
CA GLY A 82 -21.09 -16.32 -10.09
C GLY A 82 -20.78 -15.27 -11.16
N PHE A 83 -21.38 -14.09 -11.04
CA PHE A 83 -21.11 -12.96 -11.93
C PHE A 83 -19.68 -12.46 -11.83
N LEU A 84 -19.17 -12.27 -10.60
CA LEU A 84 -17.77 -11.87 -10.38
C LEU A 84 -16.79 -12.85 -11.02
N ASN A 85 -17.03 -14.16 -10.89
CA ASN A 85 -16.19 -15.18 -11.51
C ASN A 85 -16.32 -15.21 -13.05
N ALA A 86 -17.50 -14.92 -13.59
CA ALA A 86 -17.69 -14.82 -15.04
C ALA A 86 -16.90 -13.65 -15.65
N VAL A 87 -16.65 -12.58 -14.88
CA VAL A 87 -15.89 -11.40 -15.33
C VAL A 87 -14.40 -11.46 -14.97
N LEU A 88 -14.07 -11.89 -13.75
CA LEU A 88 -12.73 -11.79 -13.15
C LEU A 88 -12.10 -13.15 -12.82
N GLY A 89 -12.79 -14.26 -13.09
CA GLY A 89 -12.32 -15.60 -12.78
C GLY A 89 -11.12 -16.01 -13.65
N PRO A 90 -10.53 -17.19 -13.39
CA PRO A 90 -9.38 -17.69 -14.14
C PRO A 90 -9.68 -17.92 -15.63
N ASN A 91 -10.96 -18.17 -15.97
CA ASN A 91 -11.45 -18.29 -17.33
C ASN A 91 -12.68 -17.37 -17.49
N PRO A 92 -12.47 -16.07 -17.70
CA PRO A 92 -13.58 -15.12 -17.81
C PRO A 92 -14.40 -15.39 -19.07
N THR A 93 -15.71 -15.36 -18.94
CA THR A 93 -16.68 -15.55 -20.04
C THR A 93 -17.35 -14.24 -20.45
N LEU A 94 -17.19 -13.17 -19.66
CA LEU A 94 -17.77 -11.86 -19.89
C LEU A 94 -16.68 -10.80 -19.96
N PHE A 95 -16.84 -9.88 -20.91
CA PHE A 95 -15.87 -8.81 -21.17
C PHE A 95 -16.59 -7.45 -21.13
N PRO A 96 -16.79 -6.89 -19.93
CA PRO A 96 -17.36 -5.56 -19.76
C PRO A 96 -16.51 -4.46 -20.40
N THR A 97 -17.10 -3.27 -20.55
CA THR A 97 -16.33 -2.07 -20.91
C THR A 97 -15.26 -1.79 -19.85
N GLU A 98 -14.17 -1.10 -20.21
CA GLU A 98 -13.10 -0.75 -19.26
C GLU A 98 -13.61 0.02 -18.03
N VAL A 99 -14.63 0.87 -18.22
CA VAL A 99 -15.26 1.64 -17.14
C VAL A 99 -15.98 0.70 -16.17
N ASP A 100 -16.79 -0.22 -16.69
CA ASP A 100 -17.55 -1.15 -15.86
C ASP A 100 -16.65 -2.19 -15.21
N LEU A 101 -15.65 -2.69 -15.93
CA LEU A 101 -14.65 -3.63 -15.44
C LEU A 101 -13.91 -3.05 -14.22
N LYS A 102 -13.56 -1.76 -14.26
CA LYS A 102 -12.94 -1.08 -13.12
C LYS A 102 -13.84 -1.08 -11.88
N ILE A 103 -15.14 -0.81 -12.05
CA ILE A 103 -16.12 -0.82 -10.94
C ILE A 103 -16.27 -2.23 -10.37
N ILE A 104 -16.42 -3.24 -11.25
CA ILE A 104 -16.56 -4.64 -10.85
C ILE A 104 -15.30 -5.12 -10.10
N ARG A 105 -14.11 -4.78 -10.61
CA ARG A 105 -12.83 -5.08 -9.96
C ARG A 105 -12.71 -4.43 -8.59
N SER A 106 -13.04 -3.13 -8.47
CA SER A 106 -13.08 -2.40 -7.20
C SER A 106 -14.00 -3.07 -6.16
N ILE A 107 -15.18 -3.51 -6.58
CA ILE A 107 -16.13 -4.20 -5.69
C ILE A 107 -15.55 -5.53 -5.20
N ASN A 108 -15.01 -6.34 -6.12
CA ASN A 108 -14.42 -7.63 -5.78
C ASN A 108 -13.21 -7.48 -4.85
N GLU A 109 -12.34 -6.52 -5.16
CA GLU A 109 -11.16 -6.21 -4.36
C GLU A 109 -11.57 -5.82 -2.92
N ARG A 110 -12.50 -4.87 -2.78
CA ARG A 110 -13.00 -4.46 -1.46
C ARG A 110 -13.63 -5.63 -0.70
N LYS A 111 -14.40 -6.49 -1.38
CA LYS A 111 -14.95 -7.72 -0.77
C LYS A 111 -13.83 -8.61 -0.24
N ALA A 112 -12.83 -8.90 -1.07
CA ALA A 112 -11.69 -9.75 -0.70
C ALA A 112 -10.93 -9.18 0.52
N ARG A 113 -10.58 -7.88 0.50
CA ARG A 113 -9.84 -7.21 1.59
C ARG A 113 -10.61 -7.19 2.91
N LEU A 114 -11.89 -6.87 2.86
CA LEU A 114 -12.71 -6.74 4.07
C LEU A 114 -13.09 -8.09 4.69
N THR A 115 -13.03 -9.17 3.91
CA THR A 115 -13.35 -10.54 4.37
C THR A 115 -12.11 -11.41 4.63
N GLU A 116 -10.90 -10.90 4.36
CA GLU A 116 -9.63 -11.58 4.57
C GLU A 116 -9.40 -11.91 6.07
N ASN A 117 -9.02 -13.17 6.37
CA ASN A 117 -8.51 -13.52 7.69
C ASN A 117 -7.01 -13.39 7.69
N ASN A 118 -6.45 -12.90 8.80
CA ASN A 118 -5.02 -12.68 8.94
C ASN A 118 -4.58 -13.10 10.34
N LEU A 119 -3.55 -13.94 10.43
CA LEU A 119 -2.83 -14.22 11.66
C LEU A 119 -1.34 -13.92 11.46
N ILE A 120 -0.87 -12.84 12.08
CA ILE A 120 0.52 -12.38 11.99
C ILE A 120 1.09 -12.41 13.41
N PHE A 121 2.14 -13.21 13.61
CA PHE A 121 2.98 -13.15 14.80
C PHE A 121 4.36 -12.68 14.36
N ALA A 122 4.67 -11.41 14.58
CA ALA A 122 5.90 -10.79 14.13
C ALA A 122 6.82 -10.44 15.29
N SER A 123 8.13 -10.57 15.07
CA SER A 123 9.17 -9.98 15.91
C SER A 123 9.97 -9.00 15.06
N SER A 124 10.38 -7.86 15.62
CA SER A 124 11.13 -6.88 14.84
C SER A 124 12.20 -6.15 15.65
N ILE A 125 13.27 -5.76 14.97
CA ILE A 125 14.32 -4.88 15.49
C ILE A 125 14.33 -3.63 14.61
N SER A 126 14.26 -2.47 15.25
CA SER A 126 14.37 -1.17 14.60
C SER A 126 15.50 -0.36 15.22
N LEU A 127 16.37 0.20 14.39
CA LEU A 127 17.41 1.14 14.79
C LEU A 127 17.13 2.47 14.12
N SER A 128 17.13 3.56 14.88
CA SER A 128 17.10 4.91 14.34
C SER A 128 18.21 5.76 14.94
N LYS A 129 18.97 6.45 14.09
CA LYS A 129 19.99 7.41 14.47
C LYS A 129 19.67 8.76 13.83
N THR A 130 19.79 9.83 14.58
CA THR A 130 19.66 11.20 14.06
C THR A 130 20.84 12.06 14.48
N SER A 131 21.21 13.06 13.69
CA SER A 131 22.13 14.12 14.13
C SER A 131 21.41 15.36 14.63
N ARG A 132 20.07 15.37 14.59
CA ARG A 132 19.27 16.56 14.91
C ARG A 132 19.48 16.97 16.36
N GLU A 133 19.84 18.22 16.59
CA GLU A 133 20.14 18.72 17.94
C GLU A 133 18.92 19.32 18.64
N GLY A 134 17.98 19.87 17.87
CA GLY A 134 16.75 20.49 18.37
C GLY A 134 15.63 20.59 17.32
N LEU A 135 14.45 21.09 17.72
CA LEU A 135 13.27 21.17 16.85
C LEU A 135 13.47 22.10 15.63
N PHE A 136 14.29 23.14 15.76
CA PHE A 136 14.55 24.12 14.70
C PHE A 136 15.83 23.84 13.90
N ASP A 137 16.51 22.72 14.18
CA ASP A 137 17.68 22.31 13.41
C ASP A 137 17.23 21.80 12.04
N GLU A 138 17.67 22.50 10.99
CA GLU A 138 17.42 22.21 9.58
C GLU A 138 18.66 21.68 8.84
N ASN A 139 19.73 21.35 9.57
CA ASN A 139 20.92 20.71 9.01
C ASN A 139 21.24 19.42 9.74
N PHE A 140 20.42 18.41 9.52
CA PHE A 140 20.58 17.10 10.16
C PHE A 140 20.46 15.97 9.16
N TYR A 141 20.86 14.77 9.58
CA TYR A 141 20.46 13.53 8.94
C TYR A 141 19.71 12.64 9.92
N THR A 142 18.87 11.76 9.37
CA THR A 142 18.23 10.66 10.09
C THR A 142 18.38 9.39 9.29
N PHE A 143 18.82 8.32 9.94
CA PHE A 143 18.88 6.98 9.39
C PHE A 143 17.98 6.08 10.21
N LYS A 144 17.12 5.30 9.55
CA LYS A 144 16.30 4.27 10.19
C LYS A 144 16.42 2.97 9.42
N THR A 145 16.52 1.87 10.14
CA THR A 145 16.41 0.54 9.57
C THR A 145 15.54 -0.32 10.45
N LYS A 146 14.78 -1.22 9.83
CA LYS A 146 13.93 -2.18 10.51
C LYS A 146 14.05 -3.53 9.84
N ILE A 147 14.18 -4.58 10.65
CA ILE A 147 14.08 -5.98 10.21
C ILE A 147 12.96 -6.62 11.02
N GLU A 148 12.01 -7.23 10.34
CA GLU A 148 10.84 -7.90 10.89
C GLU A 148 10.76 -9.31 10.33
N SER A 149 10.46 -10.29 11.17
CA SER A 149 10.16 -11.65 10.75
C SER A 149 8.86 -12.10 11.38
N ALA A 150 7.99 -12.72 10.59
CA ALA A 150 6.69 -13.19 11.01
C ALA A 150 6.52 -14.69 10.79
N GLY A 151 5.71 -15.33 11.64
CA GLY A 151 5.25 -16.71 11.46
C GLY A 151 6.21 -17.81 11.93
N ASN A 152 7.48 -17.50 12.25
CA ASN A 152 8.44 -18.53 12.68
C ASN A 152 8.02 -19.24 13.98
N VAL A 153 7.59 -18.47 14.99
CA VAL A 153 7.10 -19.03 16.27
C VAL A 153 5.87 -19.91 16.04
N LEU A 154 4.93 -19.43 15.22
CA LEU A 154 3.72 -20.17 14.86
C LEU A 154 4.03 -21.43 14.06
N SER A 155 5.04 -21.39 13.18
CA SER A 155 5.48 -22.56 12.43
C SER A 155 6.10 -23.64 13.31
N LEU A 156 6.82 -23.24 14.37
CA LEU A 156 7.34 -24.16 15.37
C LEU A 156 6.20 -24.80 16.17
N PHE A 157 5.24 -23.98 16.61
CA PHE A 157 4.06 -24.46 17.32
C PHE A 157 3.22 -25.42 16.46
N ALA A 158 2.92 -25.05 15.22
CA ALA A 158 2.14 -25.88 14.30
C ALA A 158 2.81 -27.25 14.04
N ARG A 159 4.14 -27.27 13.90
CA ARG A 159 4.92 -28.52 13.78
C ARG A 159 4.84 -29.36 15.05
N ALA A 160 4.96 -28.74 16.22
CA ALA A 160 4.89 -29.43 17.51
C ALA A 160 3.49 -29.98 17.80
N ALA A 161 2.44 -29.23 17.47
CA ALA A 161 1.04 -29.59 17.64
C ALA A 161 0.52 -30.58 16.58
N LYS A 162 1.33 -30.90 15.55
CA LYS A 162 0.93 -31.72 14.39
C LYS A 162 -0.34 -31.18 13.71
N GLU A 163 -0.49 -29.86 13.65
CA GLU A 163 -1.63 -29.21 13.02
C GLU A 163 -1.77 -29.65 11.56
N LEU A 164 -3.02 -29.90 11.15
CA LEU A 164 -3.32 -30.36 9.80
C LEU A 164 -3.22 -29.20 8.82
N LYS A 165 -2.67 -29.50 7.64
CA LYS A 165 -2.73 -28.59 6.51
C LYS A 165 -4.18 -28.48 6.04
N ASN A 166 -4.61 -27.28 5.69
CA ASN A 166 -5.87 -27.09 5.01
C ASN A 166 -5.80 -27.59 3.54
N GLN A 167 -6.90 -27.42 2.81
CA GLN A 167 -7.01 -27.87 1.41
C GLN A 167 -5.98 -27.22 0.47
N SER A 168 -5.47 -26.03 0.80
CA SER A 168 -4.41 -25.33 0.03
C SER A 168 -2.99 -25.72 0.45
N GLY A 169 -2.85 -26.60 1.45
CA GLY A 169 -1.56 -27.06 1.96
C GLY A 169 -0.93 -26.14 3.01
N ALA A 170 -1.63 -25.09 3.44
CA ALA A 170 -1.20 -24.16 4.48
C ALA A 170 -1.59 -24.65 5.87
N SER A 171 -0.71 -24.44 6.84
CA SER A 171 -0.97 -24.72 8.25
C SER A 171 -1.82 -23.61 8.84
N THR A 172 -2.79 -23.99 9.67
CA THR A 172 -3.69 -23.05 10.35
C THR A 172 -3.52 -23.10 11.86
N ILE A 173 -3.81 -21.98 12.53
CA ILE A 173 -3.95 -21.90 13.99
C ILE A 173 -5.26 -21.17 14.25
N PHE A 174 -6.13 -21.76 15.08
CA PHE A 174 -7.52 -21.27 15.27
C PHE A 174 -8.29 -21.12 13.95
N GLU A 175 -8.05 -22.04 13.00
CA GLU A 175 -8.63 -22.06 11.64
C GLU A 175 -8.26 -20.84 10.77
N VAL A 176 -7.18 -20.14 11.11
CA VAL A 176 -6.64 -19.04 10.32
C VAL A 176 -5.25 -19.40 9.82
N GLU A 177 -5.01 -19.26 8.52
CA GLU A 177 -3.68 -19.36 7.93
C GLU A 177 -2.79 -18.25 8.50
N TYR A 178 -1.66 -18.61 9.08
CA TYR A 178 -0.71 -17.62 9.57
C TYR A 178 0.23 -17.15 8.46
N SER A 179 0.54 -15.86 8.47
CA SER A 179 1.50 -15.26 7.55
C SER A 179 2.93 -15.55 7.99
N GLN A 180 3.79 -15.92 7.03
CA GLN A 180 5.20 -16.15 7.25
C GLN A 180 6.03 -15.40 6.19
N TYR A 181 6.83 -14.44 6.66
CA TYR A 181 7.63 -13.56 5.81
C TYR A 181 8.80 -12.95 6.58
N ILE A 182 9.78 -12.43 5.84
CA ILE A 182 10.82 -11.54 6.36
C ILE A 182 10.70 -10.20 5.66
N LYS A 183 10.80 -9.11 6.41
CA LYS A 183 10.62 -7.75 5.92
C LYS A 183 11.76 -6.87 6.41
N THR A 184 12.37 -6.14 5.50
CA THR A 184 13.48 -5.23 5.78
C THR A 184 13.18 -3.86 5.19
N GLU A 185 13.41 -2.81 5.97
CA GLU A 185 13.19 -1.42 5.60
C GLU A 185 14.45 -0.60 5.90
N PHE A 186 14.75 0.34 5.02
CA PHE A 186 15.81 1.34 5.17
C PHE A 186 15.26 2.71 4.78
N GLU A 187 15.48 3.69 5.64
CA GLU A 187 15.13 5.09 5.40
C GLU A 187 16.33 5.98 5.73
N TYR A 188 16.62 6.93 4.84
CA TYR A 188 17.59 7.98 5.08
C TYR A 188 16.98 9.33 4.72
N VAL A 189 17.12 10.29 5.62
CA VAL A 189 16.69 11.68 5.44
C VAL A 189 17.88 12.57 5.68
N LYS A 190 18.11 13.57 4.82
CA LYS A 190 19.16 14.56 4.99
C LYS A 190 18.64 15.94 4.63
N HIS A 191 18.82 16.88 5.53
CA HIS A 191 18.55 18.29 5.31
C HIS A 191 19.88 19.04 5.28
N TRP A 192 19.98 20.02 4.38
CA TRP A 192 21.05 21.00 4.32
C TRP A 192 20.43 22.39 4.44
N ASP A 193 20.84 23.14 5.45
CA ASP A 193 20.58 24.58 5.53
C ASP A 193 21.53 25.30 4.56
N LEU A 194 20.95 25.91 3.52
CA LEU A 194 21.66 26.63 2.46
C LEU A 194 21.76 28.14 2.74
N SER A 195 21.52 28.56 3.99
CA SER A 195 21.43 29.96 4.42
C SER A 195 20.23 30.70 3.82
N ASN A 196 19.92 31.89 4.37
CA ASN A 196 18.81 32.73 3.91
C ASN A 196 17.45 32.03 3.91
N LYS A 197 17.17 31.21 4.94
CA LYS A 197 15.93 30.43 5.08
C LYS A 197 15.66 29.50 3.88
N LYS A 198 16.73 28.95 3.30
CA LYS A 198 16.66 27.95 2.23
C LYS A 198 17.11 26.60 2.78
N VAL A 199 16.32 25.57 2.54
CA VAL A 199 16.64 24.20 2.95
C VAL A 199 16.53 23.30 1.75
N PHE A 200 17.55 22.49 1.50
CA PHE A 200 17.44 21.36 0.59
C PHE A 200 17.25 20.11 1.43
N ALA A 201 16.18 19.37 1.19
CA ALA A 201 15.84 18.16 1.92
C ALA A 201 15.75 16.99 0.93
N VAL A 202 16.30 15.84 1.32
CA VAL A 202 16.14 14.59 0.58
C VAL A 202 15.71 13.47 1.51
N ARG A 203 14.92 12.55 0.96
CA ARG A 203 14.58 11.28 1.58
C ARG A 203 14.81 10.15 0.60
N SER A 204 15.35 9.05 1.09
CA SER A 204 15.33 7.76 0.40
C SER A 204 14.69 6.71 1.30
N PHE A 205 13.87 5.86 0.70
CA PHE A 205 13.24 4.73 1.35
C PHE A 205 13.34 3.52 0.42
N THR A 206 13.79 2.40 0.96
CA THR A 206 13.69 1.10 0.29
C THR A 206 13.19 0.07 1.27
N GLY A 207 12.30 -0.80 0.81
CA GLY A 207 11.71 -1.83 1.65
C GLY A 207 11.39 -3.07 0.84
N ILE A 208 11.70 -4.24 1.39
CA ILE A 208 11.40 -5.53 0.76
C ILE A 208 10.77 -6.46 1.80
N ALA A 209 9.75 -7.20 1.41
CA ALA A 209 9.11 -8.23 2.20
C ALA A 209 9.02 -9.50 1.35
N ILE A 210 9.61 -10.60 1.82
CA ILE A 210 9.66 -11.88 1.09
C ILE A 210 8.83 -12.90 1.86
N PRO A 211 7.70 -13.39 1.29
CA PRO A 211 6.94 -14.47 1.88
C PRO A 211 7.71 -15.79 1.76
N TYR A 212 7.57 -16.69 2.73
CA TYR A 212 8.17 -18.02 2.68
C TYR A 212 7.41 -19.02 3.55
N GLY A 213 7.72 -20.30 3.40
CA GLY A 213 7.16 -21.36 4.25
C GLY A 213 5.65 -21.48 4.10
N ASN A 214 4.90 -21.03 5.11
CA ASN A 214 3.44 -21.11 5.16
C ASN A 214 2.72 -20.10 4.23
N SER A 215 3.44 -19.16 3.61
CA SER A 215 2.82 -18.10 2.80
C SER A 215 3.47 -17.95 1.43
N ARG A 216 2.66 -17.58 0.43
CA ARG A 216 3.11 -17.27 -0.94
C ARG A 216 2.99 -15.79 -1.31
N ASN A 217 2.45 -14.98 -0.40
CA ASN A 217 2.27 -13.54 -0.53
C ASN A 217 2.38 -12.88 0.85
N VAL A 218 2.66 -11.58 0.86
CA VAL A 218 2.67 -10.76 2.09
C VAL A 218 1.25 -10.25 2.32
N PRO A 219 0.72 -10.30 3.57
CA PRO A 219 -0.63 -9.81 3.85
C PRO A 219 -0.72 -8.29 3.58
N PHE A 220 -1.88 -7.82 3.12
CA PHE A 220 -2.09 -6.43 2.72
C PHE A 220 -1.61 -5.41 3.78
N SER A 221 -1.87 -5.69 5.06
CA SER A 221 -1.47 -4.83 6.19
C SER A 221 0.05 -4.74 6.43
N ARG A 222 0.85 -5.47 5.67
CA ARG A 222 2.32 -5.50 5.71
C ARG A 222 2.97 -5.22 4.36
N SER A 223 2.20 -5.17 3.28
CA SER A 223 2.63 -4.75 1.95
C SER A 223 2.88 -3.25 1.87
N TYR A 224 3.56 -2.82 0.81
CA TYR A 224 3.81 -1.42 0.50
C TYR A 224 2.83 -0.90 -0.54
N PHE A 225 2.48 0.37 -0.45
CA PHE A 225 1.76 1.12 -1.47
C PHE A 225 2.57 2.36 -1.85
N ALA A 226 2.19 3.02 -2.96
CA ALA A 226 2.82 4.26 -3.37
C ALA A 226 1.82 5.35 -3.80
N GLY A 227 2.31 6.58 -3.77
CA GLY A 227 1.52 7.79 -4.02
C GLY A 227 1.03 8.48 -2.75
N GLY A 228 0.64 9.75 -2.89
CA GLY A 228 0.12 10.58 -1.82
C GLY A 228 1.10 11.64 -1.29
N SER A 229 0.65 12.40 -0.29
CA SER A 229 1.28 13.65 0.16
C SER A 229 2.68 13.49 0.78
N ASN A 230 3.01 12.31 1.29
CA ASN A 230 4.30 11.99 1.94
C ASN A 230 5.14 10.97 1.14
N ASP A 231 4.76 10.69 -0.11
CA ASP A 231 5.45 9.73 -0.97
C ASP A 231 5.67 10.35 -2.36
N ASN A 232 5.08 9.83 -3.43
CA ASN A 232 5.06 10.51 -4.72
C ASN A 232 3.81 11.38 -4.86
N ARG A 233 3.97 12.71 -4.75
CA ARG A 233 2.86 13.67 -4.71
C ARG A 233 2.11 13.83 -6.03
N ALA A 234 2.64 13.33 -7.13
CA ALA A 234 1.96 13.35 -8.44
C ALA A 234 0.95 12.21 -8.63
N TRP A 235 0.86 11.27 -7.68
CA TRP A 235 -0.13 10.21 -7.66
C TRP A 235 -0.98 10.29 -6.39
N GLN A 236 -2.26 9.93 -6.51
CA GLN A 236 -3.12 9.74 -5.36
C GLN A 236 -2.63 8.53 -4.53
N PRO A 237 -2.91 8.47 -3.22
CA PRO A 237 -2.59 7.30 -2.40
C PRO A 237 -3.08 6.01 -3.06
N TYR A 238 -2.23 4.97 -3.06
CA TYR A 238 -2.49 3.65 -3.66
C TYR A 238 -2.61 3.59 -5.19
N THR A 239 -2.38 4.69 -5.92
CA THR A 239 -2.57 4.69 -7.40
C THR A 239 -1.28 4.53 -8.19
N LEU A 240 -0.11 4.51 -7.52
CA LEU A 240 1.17 4.31 -8.17
C LEU A 240 1.63 2.85 -8.08
N GLY A 241 1.91 2.25 -9.24
CA GLY A 241 2.42 0.90 -9.38
C GLY A 241 1.33 -0.19 -9.24
N PRO A 242 1.72 -1.47 -9.17
CA PRO A 242 3.10 -1.96 -9.19
C PRO A 242 3.73 -1.94 -10.59
N GLY A 243 5.03 -1.67 -10.69
CA GLY A 243 5.78 -1.63 -11.95
C GLY A 243 5.11 -0.75 -13.00
N SER A 244 4.90 -1.30 -14.20
CA SER A 244 4.25 -0.63 -15.33
C SER A 244 2.76 -0.92 -15.44
N SER A 245 2.12 -1.51 -14.42
CA SER A 245 0.72 -1.97 -14.48
C SER A 245 -0.33 -0.85 -14.60
N GLY A 246 0.03 0.37 -14.18
CA GLY A 246 -0.89 1.51 -14.20
C GLY A 246 -1.86 1.61 -13.03
N GLY A 247 -1.70 0.78 -11.98
CA GLY A 247 -2.48 0.91 -10.76
C GLY A 247 -3.97 0.66 -10.97
N ILE A 248 -4.29 -0.52 -11.50
CA ILE A 248 -5.65 -0.84 -11.96
C ILE A 248 -6.64 -1.02 -10.80
N ASN A 249 -6.15 -1.33 -9.60
CA ASN A 249 -6.96 -1.57 -8.41
C ASN A 249 -7.21 -0.27 -7.62
N ASP A 250 -8.16 -0.30 -6.68
CA ASP A 250 -8.34 0.80 -5.73
C ASP A 250 -7.20 0.83 -4.71
N PHE A 251 -6.72 -0.36 -4.31
CA PHE A 251 -5.59 -0.51 -3.42
C PHE A 251 -4.48 -1.30 -4.13
N ASN A 252 -3.56 -0.58 -4.77
CA ASN A 252 -2.39 -1.21 -5.38
C ASN A 252 -1.28 -1.35 -4.34
N GLU A 253 -0.93 -2.61 -4.04
CA GLU A 253 0.16 -2.95 -3.14
C GLU A 253 1.16 -3.92 -3.78
N ALA A 254 2.37 -3.92 -3.21
CA ALA A 254 3.40 -4.86 -3.58
C ALA A 254 4.37 -5.08 -2.41
N ASN A 255 5.30 -6.01 -2.55
CA ASN A 255 6.19 -6.42 -1.47
C ASN A 255 7.64 -5.87 -1.60
N LEU A 256 7.94 -5.12 -2.66
CA LEU A 256 9.15 -4.30 -2.81
C LEU A 256 8.75 -2.83 -3.05
N LYS A 257 9.44 -1.89 -2.42
CA LYS A 257 9.27 -0.45 -2.62
C LYS A 257 10.62 0.24 -2.72
N ILE A 258 10.73 1.17 -3.67
CA ILE A 258 11.80 2.16 -3.75
C ILE A 258 11.15 3.53 -3.87
N ALA A 259 11.53 4.47 -3.01
CA ALA A 259 11.06 5.85 -3.05
C ALA A 259 12.22 6.81 -2.73
N LEU A 260 12.30 7.88 -3.51
CA LEU A 260 13.29 8.95 -3.43
C LEU A 260 12.53 10.27 -3.51
N ASN A 261 12.85 11.21 -2.65
CA ASN A 261 12.25 12.53 -2.64
C ASN A 261 13.34 13.57 -2.50
N ALA A 262 13.21 14.66 -3.25
CA ALA A 262 14.04 15.85 -3.12
C ALA A 262 13.14 17.08 -3.08
N GLU A 263 13.43 18.00 -2.18
CA GLU A 263 12.64 19.22 -1.99
C GLU A 263 13.55 20.40 -1.67
N PHE A 264 13.42 21.46 -2.46
CA PHE A 264 14.05 22.75 -2.19
C PHE A 264 13.02 23.69 -1.59
N ARG A 265 13.21 24.07 -0.32
CA ARG A 265 12.32 24.89 0.49
C ARG A 265 12.91 26.30 0.61
N PHE A 266 12.09 27.33 0.50
CA PHE A 266 12.54 28.72 0.59
C PHE A 266 11.45 29.62 1.18
N ASN A 267 11.85 30.68 1.89
CA ASN A 267 10.90 31.68 2.39
C ASN A 267 10.43 32.60 1.26
N ILE A 268 9.12 32.81 1.13
CA ILE A 268 8.53 33.77 0.18
C ILE A 268 8.35 35.10 0.91
N VAL A 269 7.55 35.10 1.98
CA VAL A 269 7.29 36.28 2.81
C VAL A 269 6.78 35.87 4.19
N GLY A 270 7.35 36.44 5.26
CA GLY A 270 6.91 36.18 6.62
C GLY A 270 6.88 34.68 6.96
N LYS A 271 5.67 34.17 7.25
CA LYS A 271 5.39 32.75 7.58
C LYS A 271 5.03 31.89 6.36
N ILE A 272 5.03 32.46 5.16
CA ILE A 272 4.72 31.77 3.92
C ILE A 272 6.02 31.31 3.27
N ASN A 273 6.16 30.00 3.11
CA ASN A 273 7.31 29.36 2.48
C ASN A 273 6.86 28.67 1.18
N GLY A 274 7.73 28.69 0.17
CA GLY A 274 7.59 27.93 -1.05
C GLY A 274 8.39 26.64 -0.99
N GLY A 275 8.12 25.76 -1.93
CA GLY A 275 8.96 24.59 -2.14
C GLY A 275 8.76 23.98 -3.52
N LEU A 276 9.87 23.56 -4.12
CA LEU A 276 9.92 22.84 -5.38
C LEU A 276 10.36 21.41 -5.08
N PHE A 277 9.72 20.43 -5.70
CA PHE A 277 10.02 19.04 -5.40
C PHE A 277 10.09 18.15 -6.63
N ALA A 278 10.86 17.07 -6.45
CA ALA A 278 10.91 15.92 -7.34
C ALA A 278 10.80 14.65 -6.49
N ASP A 279 9.80 13.83 -6.77
CA ASP A 279 9.55 12.56 -6.13
C ASP A 279 9.72 11.44 -7.18
N ALA A 280 10.49 10.41 -6.87
CA ALA A 280 10.72 9.28 -7.74
C ALA A 280 10.48 7.98 -6.98
N GLY A 281 9.69 7.06 -7.51
CA GLY A 281 9.49 5.78 -6.84
C GLY A 281 8.54 4.84 -7.56
N ASN A 282 8.52 3.60 -7.10
CA ASN A 282 7.54 2.59 -7.49
C ASN A 282 7.52 1.44 -6.47
N ILE A 283 6.55 0.56 -6.62
CA ILE A 283 6.41 -0.71 -5.90
C ILE A 283 6.42 -1.86 -6.91
N TRP A 284 6.90 -3.04 -6.50
CA TRP A 284 6.91 -4.25 -7.33
C TRP A 284 6.67 -5.50 -6.49
N ASN A 285 6.24 -6.56 -7.15
CA ASN A 285 6.14 -7.89 -6.57
C ASN A 285 7.44 -8.68 -6.85
N VAL A 286 8.02 -9.26 -5.80
CA VAL A 286 9.28 -10.00 -5.84
C VAL A 286 9.16 -11.26 -4.98
N LEU A 287 9.53 -12.41 -5.55
CA LEU A 287 9.52 -13.71 -4.85
C LEU A 287 8.16 -14.05 -4.19
N ASP A 288 7.06 -13.76 -4.87
CA ASP A 288 5.69 -14.09 -4.45
C ASP A 288 4.90 -14.80 -5.57
N ASN A 289 3.60 -14.97 -5.36
CA ASN A 289 2.68 -15.64 -6.27
C ASN A 289 2.12 -14.76 -7.39
N VAL A 290 2.55 -13.52 -7.56
CA VAL A 290 2.08 -12.66 -8.66
C VAL A 290 2.68 -13.14 -9.98
N THR A 291 1.81 -13.37 -10.97
CA THR A 291 2.17 -13.94 -12.27
C THR A 291 2.32 -12.89 -13.37
N ASP A 292 1.60 -11.77 -13.26
CA ASP A 292 1.64 -10.68 -14.23
C ASP A 292 3.03 -10.02 -14.27
N GLN A 293 3.66 -10.03 -15.44
CA GLN A 293 5.02 -9.52 -15.65
C GLN A 293 5.14 -7.99 -15.50
N SER A 294 4.03 -7.25 -15.65
CA SER A 294 4.01 -5.79 -15.46
C SER A 294 4.09 -5.39 -13.98
N TYR A 295 3.81 -6.32 -13.06
CA TYR A 295 3.83 -6.11 -11.61
C TYR A 295 5.17 -6.50 -10.98
N LYS A 296 5.98 -7.30 -11.67
CA LYS A 296 7.13 -7.99 -11.09
C LYS A 296 8.42 -7.19 -11.19
N PHE A 297 9.23 -7.31 -10.14
CA PHE A 297 10.62 -6.86 -10.18
C PHE A 297 11.47 -7.85 -10.97
N LYS A 298 11.98 -7.41 -12.13
CA LYS A 298 12.78 -8.21 -13.08
C LYS A 298 14.28 -7.86 -12.99
N GLY A 299 14.72 -7.36 -11.83
CA GLY A 299 16.09 -6.88 -11.63
C GLY A 299 16.27 -5.42 -12.06
N ILE A 300 17.48 -5.07 -12.51
CA ILE A 300 17.87 -3.68 -12.82
C ILE A 300 16.96 -3.05 -13.89
N GLN A 301 16.43 -3.83 -14.82
CA GLN A 301 15.53 -3.35 -15.87
C GLN A 301 14.25 -2.73 -15.30
N SER A 302 13.72 -3.26 -14.19
CA SER A 302 12.55 -2.69 -13.52
C SER A 302 12.79 -1.28 -12.99
N LEU A 303 14.05 -0.83 -12.83
CA LEU A 303 14.32 0.56 -12.43
C LEU A 303 13.91 1.57 -13.51
N GLN A 304 13.75 1.15 -14.77
CA GLN A 304 13.15 1.98 -15.83
C GLN A 304 11.66 2.25 -15.61
N GLU A 305 11.03 1.48 -14.72
CA GLU A 305 9.63 1.65 -14.32
C GLU A 305 9.50 2.63 -13.13
N ILE A 306 10.56 3.28 -12.65
CA ILE A 306 10.45 4.29 -11.58
C ILE A 306 9.68 5.50 -12.08
N ALA A 307 8.52 5.77 -11.49
CA ALA A 307 7.71 6.94 -11.80
C ALA A 307 8.35 8.21 -11.24
N ILE A 308 8.25 9.33 -11.97
CA ILE A 308 8.77 10.64 -11.54
C ILE A 308 7.61 11.63 -11.48
N GLY A 309 7.41 12.21 -10.30
CA GLY A 309 6.53 13.34 -10.05
C GLY A 309 7.35 14.59 -9.76
N THR A 310 6.97 15.72 -10.33
CA THR A 310 7.54 17.02 -9.94
C THR A 310 6.43 17.99 -9.59
N GLY A 311 6.76 19.04 -8.86
CA GLY A 311 5.76 20.01 -8.51
C GLY A 311 6.27 21.14 -7.64
N PHE A 312 5.32 21.95 -7.23
CA PHE A 312 5.54 23.06 -6.31
C PHE A 312 4.52 22.99 -5.19
N GLY A 313 4.80 23.70 -4.11
CA GLY A 313 3.81 23.87 -3.06
C GLY A 313 3.97 25.15 -2.27
N LEU A 314 3.01 25.34 -1.39
CA LEU A 314 2.92 26.44 -0.47
C LEU A 314 2.87 25.90 0.95
N ARG A 315 3.61 26.53 1.86
CA ARG A 315 3.67 26.15 3.27
C ARG A 315 3.36 27.36 4.13
N TYR A 316 2.49 27.17 5.11
CA TYR A 316 2.18 28.17 6.12
C TYR A 316 2.69 27.70 7.47
N ASP A 317 3.71 28.39 7.98
CA ASP A 317 4.40 28.06 9.22
C ASP A 317 3.68 28.66 10.44
N GLN A 318 3.21 27.81 11.35
CA GLN A 318 2.57 28.20 12.61
C GLN A 318 3.50 28.07 13.83
N GLY A 319 4.78 27.79 13.62
CA GLY A 319 5.78 27.55 14.65
C GLY A 319 5.71 26.13 15.23
N LEU A 320 4.52 25.68 15.63
CA LEU A 320 4.31 24.30 16.15
C LEU A 320 4.11 23.26 15.05
N PHE A 321 3.50 23.65 13.94
CA PHE A 321 3.26 22.79 12.79
C PHE A 321 3.23 23.63 11.52
N VAL A 322 3.38 22.96 10.38
CA VAL A 322 3.30 23.59 9.05
C VAL A 322 2.10 23.04 8.31
N ILE A 323 1.27 23.92 7.74
CA ILE A 323 0.21 23.50 6.80
C ILE A 323 0.82 23.52 5.39
N ARG A 324 0.65 22.44 4.63
CA ARG A 324 1.14 22.35 3.24
C ARG A 324 0.00 22.22 2.24
N LEU A 325 0.20 22.84 1.09
CA LEU A 325 -0.56 22.64 -0.14
C LEU A 325 0.44 22.34 -1.26
N ASP A 326 0.43 21.12 -1.78
CA ASP A 326 1.33 20.69 -2.85
C ASP A 326 0.53 20.39 -4.12
N LEU A 327 1.06 20.84 -5.26
CA LEU A 327 0.55 20.53 -6.59
C LEU A 327 1.57 19.66 -7.32
N GLY A 328 1.24 18.38 -7.49
CA GLY A 328 2.11 17.39 -8.14
C GLY A 328 1.68 17.10 -9.58
N PHE A 329 2.67 16.94 -10.46
CA PHE A 329 2.51 16.63 -11.88
C PHE A 329 3.27 15.36 -12.24
N LYS A 330 2.66 14.48 -13.04
CA LYS A 330 3.27 13.23 -13.50
C LYS A 330 4.26 13.54 -14.62
N THR A 331 5.54 13.69 -14.26
CA THR A 331 6.61 14.00 -15.21
C THR A 331 7.03 12.78 -16.00
N PHE A 332 7.07 11.60 -15.37
CA PHE A 332 7.30 10.32 -16.02
C PHE A 332 6.32 9.27 -15.49
N ASN A 333 5.44 8.74 -16.34
CA ASN A 333 4.51 7.68 -16.00
C ASN A 333 4.91 6.35 -16.68
N PRO A 334 5.39 5.35 -15.93
CA PRO A 334 5.87 4.08 -16.48
C PRO A 334 4.76 3.20 -17.07
N ALA A 335 3.49 3.49 -16.78
CA ALA A 335 2.35 2.73 -17.28
C ALA A 335 1.90 3.14 -18.69
N LYS A 336 2.46 4.22 -19.25
CA LYS A 336 2.17 4.65 -20.62
C LYS A 336 2.99 3.86 -21.63
N ALA A 337 2.53 3.83 -22.87
CA ALA A 337 3.27 3.28 -23.99
C ALA A 337 4.62 3.99 -24.17
N ASP A 338 5.59 3.30 -24.78
CA ASP A 338 6.88 3.89 -25.11
C ASP A 338 6.70 5.12 -26.01
N GLY A 339 7.45 6.19 -25.72
CA GLY A 339 7.29 7.50 -26.35
C GLY A 339 6.25 8.42 -25.68
N GLU A 340 5.37 7.88 -24.83
CA GLU A 340 4.35 8.67 -24.10
C GLU A 340 4.61 8.78 -22.60
N LYS A 341 5.65 8.12 -22.09
CA LYS A 341 5.97 8.10 -20.66
C LYS A 341 6.36 9.46 -20.10
N TRP A 342 7.02 10.32 -20.90
CA TRP A 342 7.54 11.61 -20.47
C TRP A 342 6.59 12.77 -20.79
N GLY A 343 6.25 13.56 -19.77
CA GLY A 343 5.63 14.89 -19.91
C GLY A 343 4.20 14.93 -20.46
N LYS A 344 3.63 13.81 -20.91
CA LYS A 344 2.28 13.76 -21.49
C LYS A 344 1.16 14.07 -20.50
N GLU A 345 1.41 13.82 -19.22
CA GLU A 345 0.45 14.08 -18.13
C GLU A 345 0.84 15.31 -17.30
N PHE A 346 1.71 16.17 -17.84
CA PHE A 346 2.11 17.43 -17.22
C PHE A 346 1.08 18.52 -17.56
N SER A 347 -0.10 18.45 -16.94
CA SER A 347 -1.16 19.44 -17.11
C SER A 347 -1.87 19.73 -15.79
N PHE A 348 -2.45 20.93 -15.66
CA PHE A 348 -3.20 21.31 -14.46
C PHE A 348 -4.44 20.44 -14.25
N THR A 349 -5.08 19.96 -15.33
CA THR A 349 -6.26 19.08 -15.25
C THR A 349 -5.93 17.68 -14.77
N GLN A 350 -4.67 17.25 -14.91
CA GLN A 350 -4.18 15.94 -14.45
C GLN A 350 -3.30 16.05 -13.19
N SER A 351 -3.13 17.26 -12.66
CA SER A 351 -2.36 17.50 -11.45
C SER A 351 -3.07 16.95 -10.22
N VAL A 352 -2.27 16.58 -9.22
CA VAL A 352 -2.77 16.08 -7.94
C VAL A 352 -2.54 17.14 -6.87
N ILE A 353 -3.64 17.57 -6.24
CA ILE A 353 -3.60 18.49 -5.10
C ILE A 353 -3.47 17.65 -3.84
N ASN A 354 -2.46 17.96 -3.03
CA ASN A 354 -2.24 17.34 -1.72
C ASN A 354 -2.31 18.40 -0.63
N ILE A 355 -3.01 18.07 0.45
CA ILE A 355 -3.02 18.84 1.70
C ILE A 355 -2.37 17.99 2.78
N GLY A 356 -1.54 18.61 3.61
CA GLY A 356 -0.83 17.90 4.66
C GLY A 356 -0.43 18.79 5.82
N ILE A 357 -0.12 18.15 6.94
CA ILE A 357 0.40 18.79 8.15
C ILE A 357 1.86 18.35 8.31
N ASN A 358 2.72 19.28 8.73
CA ASN A 358 4.17 19.16 8.78
C ASN A 358 4.81 18.88 7.41
N TYR A 359 6.13 18.78 7.38
CA TYR A 359 6.87 18.40 6.18
C TYR A 359 6.70 16.91 5.85
N PRO A 360 6.79 16.51 4.57
CA PRO A 360 6.66 15.12 4.15
C PRO A 360 7.76 14.21 4.69
N PHE A 361 8.94 14.78 4.93
CA PHE A 361 10.14 14.14 5.45
C PHE A 361 11.08 15.15 6.08
#